data_AF-A0A645CY77-F1
#
_entry.id   AF-A0A645CY77-F1
#
_cell.length_a   1.000
_cell.length_b   1.000
_cell.length_c   1.000
_cell.angle_alpha   90.00
_cell.angle_beta   90.00
_cell.angle_gamma   90.00
#
_symmetry.space_group_name_H-M   'P 1'
#
loop_
_entity.id
_entity.type
_entity.pdbx_description
1 polymer ?
#
loop_
_entity_poly.entity_id
_entity_poly.type
_entity_poly.pdbx_seq_one_letter_code
_entity_poly.pdbx_strand_id
1 'polypeptide(L)'
;MKGTLLNIANIIRYDPNLKNIVYNQLKSSMDAIGKLPWKQVKPGWGEADYACAKLYFERVYGIWSPSKFKDAILAVVSSERIYNPIKEYFSKLTWDGKKRIDTLLVDYLGAKDSEFVRAVTRKTLCAAVARVYEPGIKFDSILVLNGPQGIGKSTLFSILGKEWYSDSLSITDMKDKTAAEKLQGYWILELGELAGMKKVDVETIKSFITRTDDKFRQAYGTNVENHLRSNIIVGTTNAESGFLRDITGNRRFWPVHVNGMSVYKPWDIKEVDQIWAEAIVAYKDGEELFLKGEVSSMAYDTQKEALECDDREGIILE
;
A
#
# COMPACT_ATOMS: atom_id res chain seq x y z
N MET A 1 11.39 35.90 -24.89
CA MET A 1 10.93 34.63 -25.51
C MET A 1 9.39 34.62 -25.51
N LYS A 2 8.69 34.09 -26.52
CA LYS A 2 7.21 34.05 -26.53
C LYS A 2 6.68 32.97 -25.57
N GLY A 3 5.60 33.25 -24.84
CA GLY A 3 4.90 32.28 -23.97
C GLY A 3 4.03 31.26 -24.72
N THR A 4 4.63 30.53 -25.64
CA THR A 4 3.98 29.40 -26.31
C THR A 4 4.08 28.14 -25.45
N LEU A 5 3.13 27.22 -25.60
CA LEU A 5 3.14 25.93 -24.88
C LEU A 5 4.46 25.18 -25.12
N LEU A 6 4.93 25.16 -26.37
CA LEU A 6 6.18 24.50 -26.76
C LEU A 6 7.41 25.12 -26.08
N ASN A 7 7.48 26.46 -25.97
CA ASN A 7 8.61 27.11 -25.30
C ASN A 7 8.62 26.80 -23.80
N ILE A 8 7.45 26.82 -23.15
CA ILE A 8 7.33 26.46 -21.74
C ILE A 8 7.76 25.00 -21.54
N ALA A 9 7.25 24.07 -22.37
CA ALA A 9 7.64 22.66 -22.32
C ALA A 9 9.15 22.46 -22.50
N ASN A 10 9.77 23.17 -23.45
CA ASN A 10 11.22 23.10 -23.66
C ASN A 10 12.02 23.64 -22.46
N ILE A 11 11.58 24.73 -21.83
CA ILE A 11 12.21 25.22 -20.60
C ILE A 11 12.12 24.16 -19.51
N ILE A 12 10.92 23.58 -19.28
CA ILE A 12 10.73 22.53 -18.28
C ILE A 12 11.66 21.35 -18.55
N ARG A 13 11.78 20.94 -19.82
CA ARG A 13 12.60 19.80 -20.26
C ARG A 13 14.10 20.02 -20.05
N TYR A 14 14.61 21.20 -20.34
CA TYR A 14 16.06 21.43 -20.42
C TYR A 14 16.65 22.30 -19.31
N ASP A 15 15.86 23.03 -18.53
CA ASP A 15 16.38 23.79 -17.38
C ASP A 15 16.84 22.82 -16.28
N PRO A 16 18.14 22.80 -15.93
CA PRO A 16 18.67 21.92 -14.89
C PRO A 16 18.07 22.17 -13.51
N ASN A 17 17.55 23.36 -13.23
CA ASN A 17 16.92 23.71 -11.95
C ASN A 17 15.53 23.08 -11.80
N LEU A 18 14.89 22.68 -12.91
CA LEU A 18 13.55 22.11 -12.93
C LEU A 18 13.54 20.58 -13.09
N LYS A 19 14.71 19.95 -13.22
CA LYS A 19 14.84 18.50 -13.45
C LYS A 19 14.24 17.63 -12.34
N ASN A 20 14.17 18.16 -11.12
CA ASN A 20 13.68 17.45 -9.95
C ASN A 20 12.15 17.44 -9.84
N ILE A 21 11.45 18.09 -10.78
CA ILE A 21 10.00 18.03 -10.89
C ILE A 21 9.64 16.77 -11.69
N VAL A 22 8.93 15.86 -11.04
CA VAL A 22 8.64 14.50 -11.53
C VAL A 22 7.16 14.17 -11.41
N TYR A 23 6.71 13.14 -12.11
CA TYR A 23 5.38 12.59 -11.96
C TYR A 23 5.49 11.34 -11.09
N ASN A 24 4.96 11.43 -9.87
CA ASN A 24 4.99 10.34 -8.92
C ASN A 24 3.85 9.35 -9.21
N GLN A 25 4.21 8.16 -9.70
CA GLN A 25 3.25 7.11 -10.04
C GLN A 25 2.49 6.57 -8.83
N LEU A 26 3.10 6.56 -7.65
CA LEU A 26 2.43 6.06 -6.44
C LEU A 26 1.32 7.00 -5.99
N LYS A 27 1.54 8.32 -6.12
CA LYS A 27 0.57 9.37 -5.78
C LYS A 27 -0.35 9.76 -6.95
N SER A 28 -0.04 9.28 -8.16
CA SER A 28 -0.66 9.70 -9.43
C SER A 28 -0.68 11.24 -9.61
N SER A 29 0.39 11.93 -9.18
CA SER A 29 0.45 13.39 -9.17
C SER A 29 1.88 13.90 -9.34
N MET A 30 2.05 15.20 -9.57
CA MET A 30 3.39 15.80 -9.58
C MET A 30 4.03 15.75 -8.20
N ASP A 31 5.36 15.68 -8.19
CA ASP A 31 6.17 15.65 -6.97
C ASP A 31 7.53 16.31 -7.23
N ALA A 32 8.26 16.60 -6.16
CA ALA A 32 9.61 17.14 -6.21
C ALA A 32 10.57 16.25 -5.41
N ILE A 33 11.54 15.65 -6.11
CA ILE A 33 12.48 14.67 -5.52
C ILE A 33 13.83 15.28 -5.15
N GLY A 34 13.96 16.61 -5.20
CA GLY A 34 15.21 17.29 -4.95
C GLY A 34 15.04 18.80 -4.88
N LYS A 35 16.19 19.50 -4.85
CA LYS A 35 16.21 20.96 -4.70
C LYS A 35 15.52 21.65 -5.87
N LEU A 36 14.65 22.61 -5.55
CA LEU A 36 13.99 23.52 -6.49
C LEU A 36 14.62 24.92 -6.40
N PRO A 37 14.41 25.80 -7.40
CA PRO A 37 14.93 27.17 -7.37
C PRO A 37 14.16 28.12 -6.44
N TRP A 38 13.21 27.57 -5.68
CA TRP A 38 12.50 28.23 -4.59
C TRP A 38 12.54 27.35 -3.34
N LYS A 39 12.30 27.95 -2.18
CA LYS A 39 12.13 27.23 -0.91
C LYS A 39 10.71 26.70 -0.83
N GLN A 40 10.56 25.38 -0.69
CA GLN A 40 9.25 24.78 -0.49
C GLN A 40 8.72 25.04 0.92
N VAL A 41 7.40 25.23 1.04
CA VAL A 41 6.71 25.35 2.34
C VAL A 41 6.64 23.99 3.04
N LYS A 42 6.43 22.93 2.26
CA LYS A 42 6.41 21.52 2.71
C LYS A 42 6.90 20.62 1.57
N PRO A 43 7.38 19.40 1.86
CA PRO A 43 7.71 18.41 0.83
C PRO A 43 6.50 18.07 -0.05
N GLY A 44 6.76 17.63 -1.28
CA GLY A 44 5.72 17.33 -2.26
C GLY A 44 5.67 18.35 -3.39
N TRP A 45 4.54 18.38 -4.10
CA TRP A 45 4.20 19.42 -5.06
C TRP A 45 2.77 19.89 -4.82
N GLY A 46 2.57 21.18 -4.56
CA GLY A 46 1.25 21.76 -4.33
C GLY A 46 1.02 23.08 -5.07
N GLU A 47 -0.11 23.74 -4.76
CA GLU A 47 -0.45 25.04 -5.38
C GLU A 47 0.59 26.14 -5.10
N ALA A 48 1.27 26.09 -3.95
CA ALA A 48 2.38 26.99 -3.66
C ALA A 48 3.56 26.77 -4.63
N ASP A 49 3.90 25.52 -4.94
CA ASP A 49 4.96 25.19 -5.91
C ASP A 49 4.57 25.60 -7.33
N TYR A 50 3.30 25.40 -7.72
CA TYR A 50 2.79 25.93 -8.98
C TYR A 50 2.93 27.46 -9.08
N ALA A 51 2.63 28.18 -8.00
CA ALA A 51 2.78 29.64 -7.96
C ALA A 51 4.25 30.06 -8.05
N CYS A 52 5.13 29.44 -7.26
CA CYS A 52 6.57 29.69 -7.30
C CYS A 52 7.19 29.36 -8.67
N ALA A 53 6.75 28.27 -9.31
CA ALA A 53 7.22 27.90 -10.64
C ALA A 53 6.82 28.94 -11.70
N LYS A 54 5.59 29.46 -11.65
CA LYS A 54 5.15 30.56 -12.54
C LYS A 54 6.00 31.82 -12.34
N LEU A 55 6.25 32.22 -11.09
CA LEU A 55 7.12 33.36 -10.76
C LEU A 55 8.57 33.14 -11.24
N TYR A 56 9.08 31.91 -11.13
CA TYR A 56 10.41 31.56 -11.63
C TYR A 56 10.48 31.74 -13.16
N PHE A 57 9.47 31.32 -13.91
CA PHE A 57 9.41 31.50 -15.36
C PHE A 57 9.38 32.96 -15.78
N GLU A 58 8.62 33.78 -15.07
CA GLU A 58 8.58 35.22 -15.31
C GLU A 58 9.93 35.87 -15.04
N ARG A 59 10.51 35.60 -13.87
CA ARG A 59 11.77 36.20 -13.43
C ARG A 59 12.97 35.80 -14.28
N VAL A 60 13.09 34.52 -14.64
CA VAL A 60 14.29 33.98 -15.30
C VAL A 60 14.17 34.02 -16.83
N TYR A 61 12.97 33.80 -17.38
CA TYR A 61 12.77 33.68 -18.82
C TYR A 61 11.95 34.82 -19.44
N GLY A 62 11.37 35.71 -18.62
CA GLY A 62 10.49 36.78 -19.08
C GLY A 62 9.20 36.25 -19.70
N ILE A 63 8.75 35.07 -19.27
CA ILE A 63 7.54 34.42 -19.80
C ILE A 63 6.43 34.42 -18.75
N TRP A 64 5.34 35.10 -19.08
CA TRP A 64 4.09 35.02 -18.34
C TRP A 64 3.00 34.37 -19.21
N SER A 65 2.63 33.13 -18.90
CA SER A 65 1.53 32.41 -19.57
C SER A 65 0.88 31.39 -18.63
N PRO A 66 0.19 31.85 -17.57
CA PRO A 66 -0.29 30.98 -16.48
C PRO A 66 -1.26 29.89 -16.93
N SER A 67 -2.08 30.17 -17.94
CA SER A 67 -3.07 29.21 -18.47
C SER A 67 -2.43 28.01 -19.15
N LYS A 68 -1.28 28.18 -19.81
CA LYS A 68 -0.58 27.11 -20.54
C LYS A 68 0.40 26.34 -19.65
N PHE A 69 0.73 26.89 -18.48
CA PHE A 69 1.79 26.34 -17.64
C PHE A 69 1.44 24.96 -17.08
N LYS A 70 0.21 24.79 -16.55
CA LYS A 70 -0.23 23.51 -15.96
C LYS A 70 -0.22 22.38 -17.01
N ASP A 71 -0.68 22.65 -18.23
CA ASP A 71 -0.67 21.65 -19.31
C ASP A 71 0.75 21.32 -19.76
N ALA A 72 1.62 22.32 -19.93
CA ALA A 72 3.01 22.10 -20.34
C ALA A 72 3.80 21.26 -19.33
N ILE A 73 3.68 21.59 -18.04
CA ILE A 73 4.39 20.86 -16.99
C ILE A 73 3.85 19.45 -16.85
N LEU A 74 2.53 19.27 -16.85
CA LEU A 74 1.93 17.95 -16.80
C LEU A 74 2.38 17.09 -17.99
N ALA A 75 2.33 17.62 -19.21
CA ALA A 75 2.71 16.89 -20.41
C ALA A 75 4.18 16.44 -20.40
N VAL A 76 5.12 17.32 -20.07
CA VAL A 76 6.55 16.96 -20.02
C VAL A 76 6.81 15.96 -18.91
N VAL A 77 6.30 16.25 -17.71
CA VAL A 77 6.68 15.51 -16.52
C VAL A 77 6.05 14.11 -16.49
N SER A 78 4.80 13.95 -16.93
CA SER A 78 4.13 12.64 -16.99
C SER A 78 4.66 11.72 -18.10
N SER A 79 5.22 12.27 -19.17
CA SER A 79 5.75 11.48 -20.30
C SER A 79 7.25 11.21 -20.21
N GLU A 80 8.02 12.07 -19.56
CA GLU A 80 9.50 12.00 -19.59
C GLU A 80 10.15 11.83 -18.21
N ARG A 81 9.44 12.13 -17.11
CA ARG A 81 10.01 12.19 -15.76
C ARG A 81 9.18 11.42 -14.75
N ILE A 82 8.92 10.17 -15.09
CA ILE A 82 8.16 9.24 -14.26
C ILE A 82 9.03 8.79 -13.08
N TYR A 83 8.47 8.84 -11.88
CA TYR A 83 9.12 8.45 -10.64
C TYR A 83 8.21 7.54 -9.82
N ASN A 84 8.77 6.49 -9.22
CA ASN A 84 8.08 5.69 -8.23
C ASN A 84 9.00 5.50 -7.01
N PRO A 85 8.64 6.07 -5.84
CA PRO A 85 9.54 6.07 -4.68
C PRO A 85 9.88 4.67 -4.17
N ILE A 86 8.98 3.71 -4.32
CA ILE A 86 9.19 2.33 -3.86
C ILE A 86 10.10 1.58 -4.83
N LYS A 87 9.96 1.81 -6.15
CA LYS A 87 10.90 1.24 -7.14
C LYS A 87 12.32 1.77 -6.92
N GLU A 88 12.47 3.05 -6.60
CA GLU A 88 13.76 3.68 -6.26
C GLU A 88 14.34 3.22 -4.93
N TYR A 89 13.50 2.81 -4.00
CA TYR A 89 13.93 2.14 -2.77
C TYR A 89 14.40 0.72 -3.09
N PHE A 90 13.59 -0.07 -3.79
CA PHE A 90 13.90 -1.45 -4.17
C PHE A 90 15.16 -1.60 -5.01
N SER A 91 15.46 -0.64 -5.90
CA SER A 91 16.65 -0.67 -6.75
C SER A 91 17.97 -0.62 -5.97
N LYS A 92 17.93 -0.17 -4.71
CA LYS A 92 19.10 -0.06 -3.81
C LYS A 92 19.30 -1.29 -2.94
N LEU A 93 18.33 -2.21 -2.91
CA LEU A 93 18.35 -3.37 -2.05
C LEU A 93 19.13 -4.52 -2.68
N THR A 94 19.90 -5.24 -1.86
CA THR A 94 20.56 -6.49 -2.23
C THR A 94 20.38 -7.49 -1.11
N TRP A 95 19.85 -8.67 -1.44
CA TRP A 95 19.58 -9.71 -0.47
C TRP A 95 20.87 -10.38 -0.01
N ASP A 96 21.01 -10.59 1.30
CA ASP A 96 22.16 -11.21 1.93
C ASP A 96 22.11 -12.75 1.94
N GLY A 97 21.09 -13.34 1.33
CA GLY A 97 20.91 -14.80 1.23
C GLY A 97 20.33 -15.46 2.49
N LYS A 98 20.05 -14.71 3.56
CA LYS A 98 19.44 -15.25 4.77
C LYS A 98 17.92 -15.18 4.68
N LYS A 99 17.27 -16.33 4.95
CA LYS A 99 15.82 -16.43 4.94
C LYS A 99 15.21 -15.84 6.21
N ARG A 100 14.21 -14.98 6.07
CA ARG A 100 13.52 -14.23 7.15
C ARG A 100 12.02 -14.13 6.93
N ILE A 101 11.56 -13.97 5.69
CA ILE A 101 10.14 -13.68 5.44
C ILE A 101 9.19 -14.80 5.89
N ASP A 102 9.63 -16.06 5.84
CA ASP A 102 8.81 -17.21 6.25
C ASP A 102 8.55 -17.21 7.76
N THR A 103 9.52 -16.81 8.58
CA THR A 103 9.41 -16.85 10.04
C THR A 103 9.06 -15.50 10.65
N LEU A 104 8.89 -14.45 9.85
CA LEU A 104 8.70 -13.08 10.34
C LEU A 104 7.60 -12.97 11.41
N LEU A 105 6.42 -13.56 11.19
CA LEU A 105 5.32 -13.52 12.17
C LEU A 105 5.57 -14.43 13.39
N VAL A 106 6.34 -15.51 13.21
CA VAL A 106 6.75 -16.40 14.30
C VAL A 106 7.72 -15.66 15.22
N ASP A 107 8.78 -15.13 14.65
CA ASP A 107 9.91 -14.52 15.35
C ASP A 107 9.54 -13.22 16.06
N TYR A 108 8.65 -12.41 15.46
CA TYR A 108 8.31 -11.07 15.96
C TYR A 108 6.95 -10.96 16.65
N LEU A 109 6.01 -11.88 16.40
CA LEU A 109 4.65 -11.80 16.94
C LEU A 109 4.17 -13.09 17.63
N GLY A 110 4.98 -14.16 17.64
CA GLY A 110 4.65 -15.40 18.35
C GLY A 110 3.56 -16.20 17.63
N ALA A 111 3.49 -16.11 16.29
CA ALA A 111 2.64 -16.99 15.50
C ALA A 111 3.10 -18.44 15.62
N LYS A 112 2.17 -19.39 15.45
CA LYS A 112 2.52 -20.82 15.36
C LYS A 112 3.37 -21.06 14.11
N ASP A 113 4.54 -21.66 14.30
CA ASP A 113 5.37 -22.09 13.18
C ASP A 113 4.68 -23.24 12.43
N SER A 114 4.14 -22.92 11.25
CA SER A 114 3.42 -23.85 10.39
C SER A 114 3.60 -23.47 8.93
N GLU A 115 3.42 -24.44 8.03
CA GLU A 115 3.49 -24.19 6.58
C GLU A 115 2.51 -23.10 6.13
N PHE A 116 1.31 -23.08 6.72
CA PHE A 116 0.33 -22.03 6.48
C PHE A 116 0.87 -20.64 6.83
N VAL A 117 1.35 -20.44 8.06
CA VAL A 117 1.87 -19.13 8.52
C VAL A 117 3.06 -18.68 7.67
N ARG A 118 4.00 -19.59 7.37
CA ARG A 118 5.15 -19.29 6.49
C ARG A 118 4.69 -18.86 5.10
N ALA A 119 3.77 -19.62 4.50
CA ALA A 119 3.27 -19.35 3.16
C ALA A 119 2.50 -18.03 3.06
N VAL A 120 1.56 -17.75 3.97
CA VAL A 120 0.78 -16.50 3.90
C VAL A 120 1.65 -15.28 4.16
N THR A 121 2.64 -15.38 5.05
CA THR A 121 3.59 -14.29 5.31
C THR A 121 4.41 -13.96 4.06
N ARG A 122 5.07 -14.97 3.47
CA ARG A 122 5.84 -14.81 2.24
C ARG A 122 4.99 -14.28 1.09
N LYS A 123 3.81 -14.86 0.86
CA LYS A 123 2.93 -14.47 -0.26
C LYS A 123 2.39 -13.05 -0.09
N THR A 124 2.06 -12.61 1.13
CA THR A 124 1.65 -11.22 1.36
C THR A 124 2.77 -10.24 1.05
N LEU A 125 4.00 -10.51 1.47
CA LEU A 125 5.16 -9.67 1.16
C LEU A 125 5.48 -9.68 -0.35
N CYS A 126 5.46 -10.86 -0.98
CA CYS A 126 5.65 -10.97 -2.43
C CYS A 126 4.55 -10.25 -3.22
N ALA A 127 3.30 -10.28 -2.74
CA ALA A 127 2.20 -9.53 -3.35
C ALA A 127 2.39 -8.02 -3.25
N ALA A 128 2.91 -7.53 -2.12
CA ALA A 128 3.27 -6.12 -1.96
C ALA A 128 4.33 -5.71 -2.99
N VAL A 129 5.37 -6.53 -3.19
CA VAL A 129 6.38 -6.31 -4.22
C VAL A 129 5.79 -6.36 -5.63
N ALA A 130 5.00 -7.39 -5.93
CA ALA A 130 4.39 -7.58 -7.23
C ALA A 130 3.50 -6.39 -7.63
N ARG A 131 2.71 -5.84 -6.69
CA ARG A 131 1.88 -4.66 -6.92
C ARG A 131 2.67 -3.39 -7.27
N VAL A 132 3.94 -3.29 -6.88
CA VAL A 132 4.82 -2.17 -7.25
C VAL A 132 5.32 -2.32 -8.69
N TYR A 133 5.72 -3.52 -9.10
CA TYR A 133 6.26 -3.78 -10.44
C TYR A 133 5.19 -3.99 -11.50
N GLU A 134 4.09 -4.64 -11.12
CA GLU A 134 2.93 -4.98 -11.94
C GLU A 134 1.64 -4.44 -11.29
N PRO A 135 1.41 -3.12 -11.27
CA PRO A 135 0.15 -2.56 -10.81
C PRO A 135 -1.03 -3.24 -11.51
N GLY A 136 -2.05 -3.59 -10.75
CA GLY A 136 -3.21 -4.32 -11.24
C GLY A 136 -3.11 -5.85 -11.18
N ILE A 137 -1.93 -6.42 -10.87
CA ILE A 137 -1.78 -7.88 -10.70
C ILE A 137 -2.80 -8.42 -9.70
N LYS A 138 -3.40 -9.58 -9.99
CA LYS A 138 -4.42 -10.13 -9.10
C LYS A 138 -3.78 -10.58 -7.78
N PHE A 139 -4.10 -9.85 -6.72
CA PHE A 139 -3.92 -10.26 -5.35
C PHE A 139 -5.15 -9.84 -4.58
N ASP A 140 -5.87 -10.84 -4.08
CA ASP A 140 -7.24 -10.67 -3.64
C ASP A 140 -7.49 -11.32 -2.28
N SER A 141 -6.41 -11.48 -1.49
CA SER A 141 -6.41 -11.99 -0.12
C SER A 141 -5.84 -10.95 0.85
N ILE A 142 -6.23 -11.02 2.12
CA ILE A 142 -5.79 -10.15 3.21
C ILE A 142 -5.16 -11.02 4.29
N LEU A 143 -3.92 -10.71 4.68
CA LEU A 143 -3.33 -11.23 5.91
C LEU A 143 -3.96 -10.50 7.09
N VAL A 144 -4.57 -11.24 8.01
CA VAL A 144 -5.17 -10.67 9.23
C VAL A 144 -4.42 -11.18 10.45
N LEU A 145 -3.80 -10.28 11.21
CA LEU A 145 -3.16 -10.61 12.47
C LEU A 145 -4.19 -10.54 13.59
N ASN A 146 -4.48 -11.70 14.20
CA ASN A 146 -5.42 -11.82 15.32
C ASN A 146 -4.67 -12.09 16.63
N GLY A 147 -4.90 -11.29 17.65
CA GLY A 147 -4.38 -11.56 18.99
C GLY A 147 -4.43 -10.35 19.91
N PRO A 148 -3.79 -10.41 21.10
CA PRO A 148 -3.92 -9.37 22.12
C PRO A 148 -3.53 -7.96 21.65
N GLN A 149 -4.15 -6.95 22.25
CA GLN A 149 -3.77 -5.56 22.02
C GLN A 149 -2.34 -5.29 22.54
N GLY A 150 -1.61 -4.38 21.90
CA GLY A 150 -0.31 -3.92 22.39
C GLY A 150 0.89 -4.82 22.04
N ILE A 151 0.70 -5.95 21.35
CA ILE A 151 1.81 -6.84 20.94
C ILE A 151 2.59 -6.35 19.72
N GLY A 152 2.22 -5.19 19.14
CA GLY A 152 2.92 -4.58 18.00
C GLY A 152 2.46 -5.01 16.60
N LYS A 153 1.21 -5.47 16.44
CA LYS A 153 0.64 -5.87 15.13
C LYS A 153 0.70 -4.74 14.09
N SER A 154 0.09 -3.59 14.41
CA SER A 154 0.11 -2.40 13.55
C SER A 154 1.52 -1.83 13.40
N THR A 155 2.34 -1.91 14.46
CA THR A 155 3.75 -1.50 14.43
C THR A 155 4.55 -2.30 13.42
N LEU A 156 4.34 -3.61 13.29
CA LEU A 156 5.00 -4.43 12.28
C LEU A 156 4.70 -3.90 10.87
N PHE A 157 3.42 -3.70 10.54
CA PHE A 157 3.02 -3.21 9.22
C PHE A 157 3.50 -1.79 8.95
N SER A 158 3.48 -0.92 9.96
CA SER A 158 4.01 0.45 9.87
C SER A 158 5.50 0.45 9.54
N ILE A 159 6.29 -0.39 10.21
CA ILE A 159 7.73 -0.47 9.97
C ILE A 159 8.04 -1.08 8.59
N LEU A 160 7.29 -2.11 8.18
CA LEU A 160 7.42 -2.70 6.85
C LEU A 160 7.05 -1.72 5.74
N GLY A 161 5.96 -0.96 5.91
CA GLY A 161 5.46 0.02 4.94
C GLY A 161 6.23 1.34 4.91
N LYS A 162 7.04 1.62 5.95
CA LYS A 162 7.80 2.88 6.12
C LYS A 162 6.87 4.10 5.96
N GLU A 163 7.29 5.10 5.18
CA GLU A 163 6.50 6.30 4.89
C GLU A 163 5.31 6.05 3.94
N TRP A 164 5.21 4.86 3.34
CA TRP A 164 4.10 4.46 2.46
C TRP A 164 3.05 3.59 3.19
N TYR A 165 3.08 3.58 4.52
CA TYR A 165 2.07 2.95 5.36
C TYR A 165 0.89 3.89 5.65
N SER A 166 -0.32 3.33 5.76
CA SER A 166 -1.49 4.04 6.26
C SER A 166 -2.45 3.10 6.98
N ASP A 167 -3.01 3.54 8.11
CA ASP A 167 -4.08 2.89 8.88
C ASP A 167 -5.41 3.67 8.80
N SER A 168 -5.46 4.69 7.92
CA SER A 168 -6.60 5.60 7.80
C SER A 168 -7.77 5.05 6.98
N LEU A 169 -7.63 3.86 6.40
CA LEU A 169 -8.65 3.22 5.58
C LEU A 169 -9.68 2.53 6.47
N SER A 170 -10.91 3.03 6.47
CA SER A 170 -12.02 2.43 7.21
C SER A 170 -12.98 1.68 6.28
N ILE A 171 -13.78 0.79 6.88
CA ILE A 171 -14.85 0.07 6.17
C ILE A 171 -15.88 1.05 5.59
N THR A 172 -16.15 2.15 6.29
CA THR A 172 -17.06 3.21 5.83
C THR A 172 -16.57 3.83 4.53
N ASP A 173 -15.26 4.05 4.40
CA ASP A 173 -14.67 4.60 3.18
C ASP A 173 -14.88 3.66 1.99
N MET A 174 -14.77 2.34 2.19
CA MET A 174 -14.90 1.35 1.11
C MET A 174 -16.30 1.30 0.49
N LYS A 175 -17.31 1.77 1.22
CA LYS A 175 -18.69 1.91 0.71
C LYS A 175 -18.84 3.16 -0.15
N ASP A 176 -17.93 4.11 -0.03
CA ASP A 176 -17.95 5.38 -0.73
C ASP A 176 -16.95 5.40 -1.91
N LYS A 177 -17.11 6.37 -2.81
CA LYS A 177 -16.24 6.62 -3.96
C LYS A 177 -14.86 7.16 -3.55
N THR A 178 -14.71 7.57 -2.30
CA THR A 178 -13.51 8.22 -1.74
C THR A 178 -12.43 7.23 -1.29
N ALA A 179 -12.75 5.95 -1.05
CA ALA A 179 -11.72 4.98 -0.67
C ALA A 179 -10.58 4.87 -1.67
N ALA A 180 -10.90 4.91 -2.98
CA ALA A 180 -9.90 4.86 -4.04
C ALA A 180 -8.92 6.05 -4.00
N GLU A 181 -9.37 7.23 -3.56
CA GLU A 181 -8.51 8.39 -3.35
C GLU A 181 -7.58 8.18 -2.14
N LYS A 182 -8.09 7.60 -1.06
CA LYS A 182 -7.30 7.28 0.14
C LYS A 182 -6.21 6.23 -0.10
N LEU A 183 -6.34 5.43 -1.16
CA LEU A 183 -5.30 4.47 -1.57
C LEU A 183 -4.06 5.15 -2.18
N GLN A 184 -4.20 6.38 -2.70
CA GLN A 184 -3.11 7.04 -3.41
C GLN A 184 -1.96 7.40 -2.48
N GLY A 185 -0.73 7.15 -2.94
CA GLY A 185 0.48 7.47 -2.18
C GLY A 185 0.90 6.41 -1.16
N TYR A 186 0.10 5.37 -0.94
CA TYR A 186 0.36 4.31 0.03
C TYR A 186 0.59 2.95 -0.63
N TRP A 187 1.34 2.09 0.06
CA TRP A 187 1.76 0.77 -0.38
C TRP A 187 1.17 -0.35 0.47
N ILE A 188 1.17 -0.16 1.80
CA ILE A 188 0.56 -1.07 2.76
C ILE A 188 -0.52 -0.29 3.49
N LEU A 189 -1.77 -0.71 3.33
CA LEU A 189 -2.88 -0.16 4.07
C LEU A 189 -3.38 -1.15 5.10
N GLU A 190 -3.38 -0.74 6.36
CA GLU A 190 -3.95 -1.51 7.46
C GLU A 190 -5.44 -1.20 7.61
N LEU A 191 -6.24 -2.25 7.74
CA LEU A 191 -7.58 -2.20 8.30
C LEU A 191 -7.50 -2.59 9.77
N GLY A 192 -7.55 -1.57 10.63
CA GLY A 192 -7.66 -1.76 12.07
C GLY A 192 -9.05 -2.24 12.49
N GLU A 193 -9.11 -2.88 13.65
CA GLU A 193 -10.36 -3.20 14.37
C GLU A 193 -11.39 -4.01 13.55
N LEU A 194 -10.96 -5.13 12.96
CA LEU A 194 -11.88 -6.06 12.29
C LEU A 194 -12.86 -6.78 13.24
N ALA A 195 -12.76 -6.55 14.55
CA ALA A 195 -13.70 -7.10 15.54
C ALA A 195 -15.09 -6.46 15.38
N GLY A 196 -16.16 -7.25 15.52
CA GLY A 196 -17.54 -6.74 15.49
C GLY A 196 -18.07 -6.33 14.10
N MET A 197 -17.34 -6.63 13.02
CA MET A 197 -17.79 -6.40 11.66
C MET A 197 -19.08 -7.15 11.34
N LYS A 198 -20.04 -6.48 10.70
CA LYS A 198 -21.27 -7.12 10.24
C LYS A 198 -20.98 -7.92 8.97
N LYS A 199 -21.86 -8.89 8.63
CA LYS A 199 -21.78 -9.64 7.37
C LYS A 199 -21.69 -8.73 6.13
N VAL A 200 -22.40 -7.60 6.12
CA VAL A 200 -22.33 -6.60 5.05
C VAL A 200 -20.95 -5.93 4.94
N ASP A 201 -20.26 -5.76 6.06
CA ASP A 201 -18.92 -5.15 6.10
C ASP A 201 -17.89 -6.13 5.52
N VAL A 202 -18.00 -7.42 5.87
CA VAL A 202 -17.19 -8.49 5.31
C VAL A 202 -17.34 -8.57 3.77
N GLU A 203 -18.57 -8.51 3.25
CA GLU A 203 -18.81 -8.49 1.80
C GLU A 203 -18.27 -7.21 1.13
N THR A 204 -18.36 -6.07 1.81
CA THR A 204 -17.77 -4.80 1.34
C THR A 204 -16.26 -4.93 1.20
N ILE A 205 -15.58 -5.47 2.21
CA ILE A 205 -14.13 -5.70 2.20
C ILE A 205 -13.75 -6.66 1.08
N LYS A 206 -14.45 -7.81 0.97
CA LYS A 206 -14.21 -8.80 -0.10
C LYS A 206 -14.30 -8.14 -1.48
N SER A 207 -15.37 -7.37 -1.73
CA SER A 207 -15.55 -6.63 -2.98
C SER A 207 -14.40 -5.65 -3.23
N PHE A 208 -14.02 -4.87 -2.22
CA PHE A 208 -12.98 -3.85 -2.33
C PHE A 208 -11.60 -4.45 -2.66
N ILE A 209 -11.16 -5.46 -1.91
CA ILE A 209 -9.83 -6.06 -2.11
C ILE A 209 -9.70 -6.80 -3.44
N THR A 210 -10.81 -7.29 -4.02
CA THR A 210 -10.78 -8.04 -5.29
C THR A 210 -10.45 -7.17 -6.50
N ARG A 211 -10.64 -5.84 -6.39
CA ARG A 211 -10.46 -4.93 -7.51
C ARG A 211 -9.00 -4.96 -7.98
N THR A 212 -8.78 -4.83 -9.28
CA THR A 212 -7.43 -4.66 -9.86
C THR A 212 -7.20 -3.23 -10.34
N ASP A 213 -8.28 -2.48 -10.53
CA ASP A 213 -8.32 -1.12 -11.04
C ASP A 213 -9.26 -0.29 -10.16
N ASP A 214 -8.71 0.77 -9.56
CA ASP A 214 -9.45 1.75 -8.78
C ASP A 214 -9.87 2.90 -9.68
N LYS A 215 -11.17 2.95 -10.00
CA LYS A 215 -11.73 4.02 -10.83
C LYS A 215 -12.23 5.15 -9.96
N PHE A 216 -11.59 6.30 -10.05
CA PHE A 216 -12.01 7.50 -9.35
C PHE A 216 -11.64 8.75 -10.13
N ARG A 217 -12.19 9.89 -9.70
CA ARG A 217 -11.88 11.19 -10.25
C ARG A 217 -11.05 11.92 -9.21
N GLN A 218 -9.79 12.21 -9.50
CA GLN A 218 -8.96 13.03 -8.62
C GLN A 218 -9.66 14.35 -8.30
N ALA A 219 -9.41 14.89 -7.10
CA ALA A 219 -9.93 16.20 -6.71
C ALA A 219 -9.56 17.25 -7.79
N TYR A 220 -10.55 18.01 -8.25
CA TYR A 220 -10.43 18.98 -9.34
C TYR A 220 -10.16 18.39 -10.75
N GLY A 221 -10.08 17.08 -10.89
CA GLY A 221 -10.09 16.38 -12.17
C GLY A 221 -11.46 16.49 -12.84
N THR A 222 -11.47 16.52 -14.18
CA THR A 222 -12.71 16.56 -14.97
C THR A 222 -13.23 15.18 -15.32
N ASN A 223 -12.34 14.18 -15.39
CA ASN A 223 -12.64 12.83 -15.84
C ASN A 223 -12.41 11.79 -14.73
N VAL A 224 -13.16 10.70 -14.79
CA VAL A 224 -12.84 9.49 -14.01
C VAL A 224 -11.72 8.76 -14.73
N GLU A 225 -10.67 8.42 -13.98
CA GLU A 225 -9.47 7.76 -14.49
C GLU A 225 -9.36 6.34 -13.92
N ASN A 226 -8.67 5.47 -14.66
CA ASN A 226 -8.32 4.14 -14.19
C ASN A 226 -6.98 4.22 -13.44
N HIS A 227 -6.93 3.67 -12.23
CA HIS A 227 -5.70 3.57 -11.44
C HIS A 227 -5.48 2.11 -11.05
N LEU A 228 -4.59 1.44 -11.80
CA LEU A 228 -4.21 0.07 -11.50
C LEU A 228 -3.65 -0.03 -10.08
N ARG A 229 -4.20 -0.95 -9.28
CA ARG A 229 -3.85 -1.01 -7.85
C ARG A 229 -2.42 -1.43 -7.64
N SER A 230 -1.70 -0.64 -6.87
CA SER A 230 -0.28 -0.79 -6.55
C SER A 230 0.01 -1.03 -5.06
N ASN A 231 -1.03 -1.13 -4.24
CA ASN A 231 -0.93 -1.42 -2.81
C ASN A 231 -1.55 -2.78 -2.44
N ILE A 232 -1.25 -3.21 -1.22
CA ILE A 232 -1.91 -4.32 -0.55
C ILE A 232 -2.66 -3.83 0.69
N ILE A 233 -3.64 -4.63 1.10
CA ILE A 233 -4.41 -4.39 2.31
C ILE A 233 -4.11 -5.52 3.29
N VAL A 234 -3.83 -5.14 4.53
CA VAL A 234 -3.59 -6.04 5.67
C VAL A 234 -4.60 -5.72 6.76
N GLY A 235 -4.86 -6.66 7.65
CA GLY A 235 -5.83 -6.49 8.73
C GLY A 235 -5.22 -6.76 10.10
N THR A 236 -5.73 -6.06 11.11
CA THR A 236 -5.45 -6.39 12.51
C THR A 236 -6.74 -6.49 13.31
N THR A 237 -6.75 -7.36 14.30
CA THR A 237 -7.88 -7.50 15.23
C THR A 237 -7.40 -7.91 16.61
N ASN A 238 -8.17 -7.51 17.62
CA ASN A 238 -7.99 -7.89 19.01
C ASN A 238 -8.99 -9.00 19.45
N ALA A 239 -9.79 -9.52 18.52
CA ALA A 239 -10.83 -10.51 18.82
C ALA A 239 -10.27 -11.92 18.97
N GLU A 240 -10.06 -12.35 20.21
CA GLU A 240 -9.54 -13.70 20.52
C GLU A 240 -10.53 -14.83 20.17
N SER A 241 -11.84 -14.54 20.17
CA SER A 241 -12.92 -15.49 19.86
C SER A 241 -13.34 -15.54 18.39
N GLY A 242 -12.52 -14.99 17.48
CA GLY A 242 -12.81 -14.91 16.06
C GLY A 242 -13.42 -13.57 15.63
N PHE A 243 -13.36 -13.28 14.32
CA PHE A 243 -13.84 -12.01 13.73
C PHE A 243 -14.66 -12.22 12.46
N LEU A 244 -14.72 -13.46 11.95
CA LEU A 244 -15.49 -13.81 10.76
C LEU A 244 -16.88 -14.27 11.17
N ARG A 245 -17.93 -13.82 10.49
CA ARG A 245 -19.32 -14.11 10.88
C ARG A 245 -20.03 -15.21 10.10
N ASP A 246 -19.44 -15.67 9.02
CA ASP A 246 -20.05 -16.65 8.12
C ASP A 246 -18.95 -17.53 7.53
N ILE A 247 -19.22 -18.82 7.33
CA ILE A 247 -18.31 -19.80 6.71
C ILE A 247 -18.05 -19.46 5.23
N THR A 248 -19.00 -18.81 4.56
CA THR A 248 -18.97 -18.63 3.10
C THR A 248 -18.11 -17.43 2.65
N GLY A 249 -17.20 -17.69 1.70
CA GLY A 249 -16.40 -16.67 1.03
C GLY A 249 -15.19 -16.17 1.83
N ASN A 250 -14.84 -16.78 2.97
CA ASN A 250 -13.70 -16.38 3.80
C ASN A 250 -12.33 -16.72 3.24
N ARG A 251 -12.24 -17.39 2.09
CA ARG A 251 -10.98 -17.72 1.39
C ARG A 251 -10.03 -16.53 1.18
N ARG A 252 -10.59 -15.32 1.30
CA ARG A 252 -9.96 -14.01 1.13
C ARG A 252 -9.25 -13.51 2.39
N PHE A 253 -9.53 -14.11 3.54
CA PHE A 253 -8.89 -13.78 4.80
C PHE A 253 -7.90 -14.88 5.13
N TRP A 254 -6.66 -14.49 5.41
CA TRP A 254 -5.61 -15.36 5.92
C TRP A 254 -5.40 -14.99 7.40
N PRO A 255 -6.26 -15.50 8.30
CA PRO A 255 -6.14 -15.23 9.72
C PRO A 255 -4.89 -15.91 10.27
N VAL A 256 -4.03 -15.15 10.95
CA VAL A 256 -2.87 -15.67 11.67
C VAL A 256 -2.99 -15.24 13.12
N HIS A 257 -3.14 -16.24 14.00
CA HIS A 257 -3.13 -16.00 15.44
C HIS A 257 -1.71 -15.69 15.92
N VAL A 258 -1.56 -14.60 16.67
CA VAL A 258 -0.32 -14.07 17.23
C VAL A 258 -0.49 -13.76 18.71
N ASN A 259 0.29 -14.39 19.57
CA ASN A 259 0.14 -14.26 21.03
C ASN A 259 1.11 -13.24 21.66
N GLY A 260 2.06 -12.69 20.89
CA GLY A 260 3.10 -11.79 21.39
C GLY A 260 4.21 -12.46 22.20
N MET A 261 4.15 -13.79 22.41
CA MET A 261 5.24 -14.61 22.95
C MET A 261 6.23 -14.90 21.82
N SER A 262 7.03 -13.90 21.51
CA SER A 262 7.95 -13.85 20.37
C SER A 262 9.41 -13.73 20.82
N VAL A 263 10.34 -14.18 19.98
CA VAL A 263 11.79 -14.08 20.24
C VAL A 263 12.23 -12.61 20.21
N TYR A 264 11.69 -11.84 19.27
CA TYR A 264 11.95 -10.41 19.09
C TYR A 264 10.64 -9.63 19.16
N LYS A 265 10.71 -8.31 19.31
CA LYS A 265 9.53 -7.44 19.26
C LYS A 265 9.45 -6.68 17.94
N PRO A 266 8.25 -6.40 17.41
CA PRO A 266 8.11 -5.75 16.10
C PRO A 266 8.84 -4.41 15.99
N TRP A 267 8.89 -3.62 17.07
CA TRP A 267 9.60 -2.34 17.10
C TRP A 267 11.14 -2.46 17.12
N ASP A 268 11.68 -3.66 17.34
CA ASP A 268 13.12 -3.93 17.35
C ASP A 268 13.66 -4.43 16.00
N ILE A 269 12.82 -4.49 14.97
CA ILE A 269 13.21 -4.95 13.63
C ILE A 269 14.20 -3.96 12.99
N LYS A 270 15.39 -4.43 12.63
CA LYS A 270 16.44 -3.60 12.01
C LYS A 270 16.65 -3.92 10.54
N GLU A 271 16.25 -5.12 10.13
CA GLU A 271 16.55 -5.73 8.85
C GLU A 271 15.40 -5.61 7.83
N VAL A 272 14.59 -4.54 7.93
CA VAL A 272 13.46 -4.27 7.01
C VAL A 272 13.90 -4.30 5.55
N ASP A 273 15.07 -3.75 5.26
CA ASP A 273 15.65 -3.72 3.92
C ASP A 273 15.98 -5.13 3.41
N GLN A 274 16.41 -6.04 4.30
CA GLN A 274 16.69 -7.43 3.94
C GLN A 274 15.42 -8.27 3.80
N ILE A 275 14.38 -8.00 4.59
CA ILE A 275 13.04 -8.60 4.43
C ILE A 275 12.49 -8.28 3.04
N TRP A 276 12.57 -7.02 2.63
CA TRP A 276 12.13 -6.63 1.30
C TRP A 276 13.04 -7.15 0.19
N ALA A 277 14.36 -7.18 0.39
CA ALA A 277 15.28 -7.77 -0.56
C ALA A 277 14.99 -9.26 -0.82
N GLU A 278 14.72 -10.02 0.24
CA GLU A 278 14.30 -11.43 0.14
C GLU A 278 12.97 -11.58 -0.60
N ALA A 279 11.95 -10.77 -0.25
CA ALA A 279 10.65 -10.79 -0.91
C ALA A 279 10.76 -10.44 -2.41
N ILE A 280 11.66 -9.53 -2.79
CA ILE A 280 11.94 -9.20 -4.19
C ILE A 280 12.56 -10.38 -4.93
N VAL A 281 13.50 -11.10 -4.32
CA VAL A 281 14.08 -12.31 -4.90
C VAL A 281 13.01 -13.38 -5.08
N ALA A 282 12.22 -13.68 -4.03
CA ALA A 282 11.14 -14.65 -4.10
C ALA A 282 10.10 -14.32 -5.18
N TYR A 283 9.71 -13.05 -5.31
CA TYR A 283 8.84 -12.58 -6.40
C TYR A 283 9.46 -12.80 -7.78
N LYS A 284 10.75 -12.44 -7.97
CA LYS A 284 11.46 -12.65 -9.25
C LYS A 284 11.64 -14.13 -9.59
N ASP A 285 11.76 -14.99 -8.58
CA ASP A 285 11.81 -16.44 -8.72
C ASP A 285 10.42 -17.07 -9.01
N GLY A 286 9.36 -16.24 -9.08
CA GLY A 286 8.03 -16.66 -9.51
C GLY A 286 7.12 -17.14 -8.38
N GLU A 287 7.32 -16.69 -7.13
CA GLU A 287 6.45 -17.03 -6.01
C GLU A 287 4.98 -16.73 -6.33
N GLU A 288 4.14 -17.77 -6.28
CA GLU A 288 2.72 -17.63 -6.58
C GLU A 288 1.99 -16.86 -5.47
N LEU A 289 1.14 -15.89 -5.83
CA LEU A 289 0.48 -15.02 -4.85
C LEU A 289 -0.81 -15.61 -4.24
N PHE A 290 -1.05 -16.90 -4.42
CA PHE A 290 -2.24 -17.60 -3.94
C PHE A 290 -1.89 -18.96 -3.34
N LEU A 291 -2.79 -19.49 -2.52
CA LEU A 291 -2.60 -20.78 -1.86
C LEU A 291 -3.09 -21.93 -2.75
N LYS A 292 -2.41 -23.07 -2.67
CA LYS A 292 -2.75 -24.31 -3.37
C LYS A 292 -2.49 -25.51 -2.45
N GLY A 293 -3.04 -26.66 -2.82
CA GLY A 293 -2.76 -27.94 -2.17
C GLY A 293 -3.08 -27.92 -0.67
N GLU A 294 -2.23 -28.57 0.12
CA GLU A 294 -2.41 -28.74 1.56
C GLU A 294 -2.47 -27.40 2.31
N VAL A 295 -1.66 -26.42 1.91
CA VAL A 295 -1.67 -25.07 2.51
C VAL A 295 -3.02 -24.38 2.33
N SER A 296 -3.69 -24.59 1.19
CA SER A 296 -5.05 -24.06 0.98
C SER A 296 -6.08 -24.76 1.89
N SER A 297 -5.88 -26.03 2.21
CA SER A 297 -6.73 -26.76 3.16
C SER A 297 -6.50 -26.25 4.58
N MET A 298 -5.24 -26.07 5.00
CA MET A 298 -4.89 -25.48 6.30
C MET A 298 -5.50 -24.09 6.47
N ALA A 299 -5.47 -23.26 5.42
CA ALA A 299 -6.09 -21.94 5.43
C ALA A 299 -7.59 -22.00 5.69
N TYR A 300 -8.28 -22.99 5.13
CA TYR A 300 -9.72 -23.19 5.35
C TYR A 300 -10.02 -23.57 6.80
N ASP A 301 -9.18 -24.39 7.41
CA ASP A 301 -9.33 -24.77 8.82
C ASP A 301 -9.08 -23.56 9.74
N THR A 302 -8.02 -22.77 9.51
CA THR A 302 -7.77 -21.54 10.30
C THR A 302 -8.87 -20.48 10.09
N GLN A 303 -9.50 -20.43 8.91
CA GLN A 303 -10.66 -19.57 8.66
C GLN A 303 -11.90 -20.00 9.45
N LYS A 304 -12.10 -21.30 9.66
CA LYS A 304 -13.18 -21.81 10.53
C LYS A 304 -12.91 -21.48 11.99
N GLU A 305 -11.68 -21.66 12.46
CA GLU A 305 -11.27 -21.30 13.83
C GLU A 305 -11.41 -19.79 14.09
N ALA A 306 -11.31 -18.96 13.05
CA ALA A 306 -11.49 -17.52 13.15
C ALA A 306 -12.96 -17.05 13.05
N LEU A 307 -13.93 -17.97 13.03
CA LEU A 307 -15.35 -17.62 13.13
C LEU A 307 -15.67 -17.13 14.55
N GLU A 308 -16.39 -16.02 14.64
CA GLU A 308 -16.91 -15.47 15.88
C GLU A 308 -17.88 -16.48 16.50
N CYS A 309 -17.58 -16.99 17.70
CA CYS A 309 -18.54 -17.79 18.47
C CYS A 309 -19.72 -16.90 18.92
N ASP A 310 -20.96 -17.33 18.68
CA ASP A 310 -22.14 -16.61 19.15
C ASP A 310 -22.32 -16.88 20.66
N ASP A 311 -22.08 -15.86 21.49
CA ASP A 311 -22.30 -15.92 22.95
C ASP A 311 -23.74 -16.34 23.34
N ARG A 312 -24.71 -16.27 22.42
CA ARG A 312 -26.12 -16.64 22.66
C ARG A 312 -26.40 -18.13 22.54
N GLU A 313 -25.53 -18.93 21.93
CA GLU A 313 -25.71 -20.39 21.90
C GLU A 313 -25.50 -21.02 23.30
N GLY A 314 -24.78 -20.34 24.20
CA GLY A 314 -24.61 -20.75 25.59
C GLY A 314 -25.82 -20.51 26.50
N ILE A 315 -26.83 -19.74 26.08
CA ILE A 315 -27.98 -19.35 26.92
C ILE A 315 -29.23 -20.22 26.65
N ILE A 316 -29.22 -21.07 25.61
CA ILE A 316 -30.37 -21.95 25.27
C ILE A 316 -30.21 -23.36 25.90
N LEU A 317 -29.21 -23.58 26.75
CA LEU A 317 -28.96 -24.85 27.45
C LEU A 317 -29.08 -24.76 28.99
N GLU A 318 -29.80 -23.78 29.52
CA GLU A 318 -30.33 -23.80 30.90
C GLU A 318 -31.86 -23.78 30.94
#